data_AF-A0AAQ3XE21-F1
#
_entry.id   AF-A0AAQ3XE21-F1
#
_cell.length_a   1.000
_cell.length_b   1.000
_cell.length_c   1.000
_cell.angle_alpha   90.00
_cell.angle_beta   90.00
_cell.angle_gamma   90.00
#
_symmetry.space_group_name_H-M   'P 1'
#
loop_
_entity.id
_entity.type
_entity.pdbx_description
1 polymer ?
#
loop_
_entity_poly.entity_id
_entity_poly.type
_entity_poly.pdbx_seq_one_letter_code
_entity_poly.pdbx_strand_id
1 'polypeptide(L)'
;MARPTRALPASSTYDKVRWDFLQQTLRMKGFSATWCNWIRSFVHGGNVAVKVNGQNGPYFQTRKGLRQDDPLSPILFNIVADMLAIIINRAKDVGKVNGVIPHLVEDGLSILQYADDTVLFMDHDLEKARNMKVLLCIFEKLSGLKINFHKSEIVCFGQAKEFENIYSSFSDVGWDPCLLGLPMHYRKLKNSDWRHIEERFEKRLSGWKGKLLSVGGRLVLINSVLSSLPMFMLSFFAIPKGVLKKLEYLRSRFFWQNDQHKKKYHLIKWDQVRQPKQQGGLGIIDLEVQNKCLLSKWLFKLANEDGIWQRLLRNKYLKSKPFGSGSKTPGISHFGLVRFWEDTWCGSQPLKFIYPSLFKIVRNKSATVADVMSSVPLNVSFRRGLVGERLRAWHELVGVVMRVPMRGGRDVFKWSLNKTGVFTVNSMYKHLVSNGIKVSQEIWKTKIPLKIKIFMWYVKRGVLLTKDNLARRNWNGHQGCCFLTKERVFNTYFLTAKGTFWLRHWAKLQRNEDQ
;
A
#
# COMPACT_ATOMS: atom_id res chain seq x y z
N MET A 1 18.99 11.29 15.25
CA MET A 1 18.27 10.02 15.00
C MET A 1 19.33 8.94 14.82
N ALA A 2 19.58 8.12 15.84
CA ALA A 2 20.55 7.04 15.66
C ALA A 2 19.80 5.86 15.01
N ARG A 3 20.13 5.54 13.77
CA ARG A 3 19.62 4.32 13.17
C ARG A 3 20.64 3.23 13.44
N PRO A 4 20.38 2.23 14.29
CA PRO A 4 21.09 0.98 14.11
C PRO A 4 20.58 0.35 12.81
N THR A 5 21.10 0.82 11.68
CA THR A 5 20.86 0.22 10.36
C THR A 5 21.37 -1.23 10.49
N ARG A 6 20.45 -2.19 10.65
CA ARG A 6 20.72 -3.54 11.18
C ARG A 6 21.39 -3.55 12.56
N ALA A 7 20.61 -3.36 13.62
CA ALA A 7 21.04 -3.86 14.93
C ALA A 7 21.35 -5.37 14.83
N LEU A 8 20.55 -6.11 14.06
CA LEU A 8 20.55 -7.56 14.03
C LEU A 8 20.33 -7.98 12.57
N PRO A 9 21.20 -8.79 11.92
CA PRO A 9 20.87 -9.40 10.63
C PRO A 9 20.02 -10.67 10.85
N ALA A 10 18.75 -10.65 10.41
CA ALA A 10 17.72 -11.69 10.59
C ALA A 10 18.23 -13.14 10.55
N SER A 11 19.01 -13.53 9.53
CA SER A 11 19.51 -14.91 9.43
C SER A 11 20.53 -15.25 10.51
N SER A 12 21.47 -14.36 10.84
CA SER A 12 22.50 -14.63 11.85
C SER A 12 22.05 -14.40 13.30
N THR A 13 20.83 -13.92 13.52
CA THR A 13 20.36 -13.44 14.84
C THR A 13 19.50 -14.42 15.58
N TYR A 14 18.74 -15.27 14.88
CA TYR A 14 18.08 -16.39 15.52
C TYR A 14 19.11 -17.26 16.25
N ASP A 15 20.25 -17.54 15.63
CA ASP A 15 21.30 -18.44 16.13
C ASP A 15 22.03 -17.95 17.39
N LYS A 16 21.77 -16.72 17.86
CA LYS A 16 22.51 -16.08 18.96
C LYS A 16 21.72 -15.90 20.25
N VAL A 17 20.39 -16.08 20.22
CA VAL A 17 19.53 -15.88 21.39
C VAL A 17 19.94 -16.80 22.54
N ARG A 18 20.18 -16.24 23.72
CA ARG A 18 20.43 -17.00 24.95
C ARG A 18 19.11 -17.56 25.49
N TRP A 19 19.07 -18.88 25.70
CA TRP A 19 17.87 -19.57 26.19
C TRP A 19 17.49 -19.17 27.61
N ASP A 20 18.45 -18.91 28.50
CA ASP A 20 18.18 -18.43 29.86
C ASP A 20 17.44 -17.09 29.84
N PHE A 21 17.89 -16.17 28.96
CA PHE A 21 17.27 -14.87 28.80
C PHE A 21 15.87 -14.97 28.20
N LEU A 22 15.67 -15.86 27.21
CA LEU A 22 14.34 -16.17 26.68
C LEU A 22 13.39 -16.67 27.78
N GLN A 23 13.86 -17.62 28.61
CA GLN A 23 13.07 -18.17 29.72
C GLN A 23 12.73 -17.10 30.77
N GLN A 24 13.69 -16.25 31.11
CA GLN A 24 13.44 -15.12 32.01
C GLN A 24 12.43 -14.14 31.42
N THR A 25 12.56 -13.83 30.12
CA THR A 25 11.65 -12.93 29.41
C THR A 25 10.21 -13.46 29.42
N LEU A 26 10.01 -14.76 29.16
CA LEU A 26 8.69 -15.39 29.22
C LEU A 26 8.08 -15.27 30.62
N ARG A 27 8.86 -15.51 31.68
CA ARG A 27 8.39 -15.35 33.07
C ARG A 27 8.01 -13.91 33.37
N MET A 28 8.84 -12.93 32.97
CA MET A 28 8.56 -11.51 33.17
C MET A 28 7.31 -11.03 32.42
N LYS A 29 7.00 -11.65 31.28
CA LYS A 29 5.79 -11.40 30.49
C LYS A 29 4.54 -12.10 31.03
N GLY A 30 4.66 -12.88 32.10
CA GLY A 30 3.53 -13.56 32.76
C GLY A 30 3.12 -14.90 32.12
N PHE A 31 3.97 -15.51 31.30
CA PHE A 31 3.67 -16.85 30.76
C PHE A 31 3.68 -17.91 31.88
N SER A 32 2.75 -18.88 31.80
CA SER A 32 2.64 -19.95 32.79
C SER A 32 3.88 -20.85 32.83
N ALA A 33 4.10 -21.50 33.96
CA ALA A 33 5.20 -22.46 34.13
C ALA A 33 5.16 -23.59 33.09
N THR A 34 3.96 -24.09 32.78
CA THR A 34 3.72 -25.10 31.75
C THR A 34 4.22 -24.63 30.39
N TRP A 35 3.86 -23.41 29.98
CA TRP A 35 4.31 -22.84 28.71
C TRP A 35 5.83 -22.66 28.68
N CYS A 36 6.41 -22.11 29.75
CA CYS A 36 7.85 -21.95 29.86
C CYS A 36 8.61 -23.28 29.71
N ASN A 37 8.09 -24.35 30.32
CA ASN A 37 8.68 -25.69 30.23
C ASN A 37 8.57 -26.28 28.82
N TRP A 38 7.44 -26.11 28.14
CA TRP A 38 7.30 -26.53 26.73
C TRP A 38 8.30 -25.82 25.83
N ILE A 39 8.42 -24.49 25.94
CA ILE A 39 9.41 -23.74 25.17
C ILE A 39 10.83 -24.20 25.52
N ARG A 40 11.12 -24.49 26.79
CA ARG A 40 12.43 -24.98 27.21
C ARG A 40 12.77 -26.31 26.53
N SER A 41 11.87 -27.29 26.58
CA SER A 41 12.06 -28.59 25.94
C SER A 41 12.16 -28.48 24.42
N PHE A 42 11.48 -27.49 23.82
CA PHE A 42 11.53 -27.25 22.38
C PHE A 42 12.89 -26.69 21.91
N VAL A 43 13.44 -25.72 22.64
CA VAL A 43 14.71 -25.08 22.26
C VAL A 43 15.93 -25.91 22.68
N HIS A 44 15.85 -26.65 23.79
CA HIS A 44 16.96 -27.50 24.29
C HIS A 44 17.02 -28.86 23.59
N GLY A 45 18.19 -29.51 23.67
CA GLY A 45 18.36 -30.91 23.24
C GLY A 45 18.42 -31.11 21.71
N GLY A 46 18.35 -30.03 20.92
CA GLY A 46 18.48 -30.11 19.46
C GLY A 46 19.91 -30.39 19.02
N ASN A 47 20.09 -31.46 18.24
CA ASN A 47 21.32 -31.76 17.51
C ASN A 47 21.20 -31.26 16.07
N VAL A 48 22.25 -30.64 15.57
CA VAL A 48 22.34 -30.10 14.21
C VAL A 48 23.56 -30.71 13.52
N ALA A 49 23.47 -30.94 12.22
CA ALA A 49 24.59 -31.35 11.38
C ALA A 49 24.68 -30.42 10.17
N VAL A 50 25.90 -30.09 9.73
CA VAL A 50 26.10 -29.28 8.52
C VAL A 50 26.11 -30.21 7.31
N LYS A 51 25.23 -29.95 6.33
CA LYS A 51 25.18 -30.71 5.09
C LYS A 51 26.07 -30.05 4.03
N VAL A 52 27.15 -30.71 3.63
CA VAL A 52 28.08 -30.25 2.59
C VAL A 52 28.02 -31.23 1.42
N ASN A 53 27.75 -30.72 0.22
CA ASN A 53 27.67 -31.53 -1.02
C ASN A 53 26.75 -32.76 -0.93
N GLY A 54 25.62 -32.64 -0.22
CA GLY A 54 24.68 -33.76 -0.09
C GLY A 54 24.94 -34.70 1.08
N GLN A 55 26.10 -34.61 1.73
CA GLN A 55 26.47 -35.44 2.88
C GLN A 55 26.31 -34.67 4.19
N ASN A 56 25.69 -35.31 5.18
CA ASN A 56 25.56 -34.74 6.52
C ASN A 56 26.88 -34.95 7.27
N GLY A 57 27.44 -33.88 7.82
CA GLY A 57 28.56 -33.96 8.77
C GLY A 57 28.13 -34.53 10.13
N PRO A 58 29.05 -34.57 11.10
CA PRO A 58 28.75 -35.05 12.44
C PRO A 58 27.72 -34.15 13.14
N TYR A 59 26.85 -34.77 13.93
CA TYR A 59 25.90 -34.05 14.77
C TYR A 59 26.63 -33.37 15.93
N PHE A 60 26.27 -32.13 16.19
CA PHE A 60 26.69 -31.39 17.38
C PHE A 60 25.48 -30.76 18.05
N GLN A 61 25.57 -30.59 19.36
CA GLN A 61 24.46 -30.04 20.14
C GLN A 61 24.48 -28.52 20.08
N THR A 62 23.33 -27.93 19.81
CA THR A 62 23.15 -26.47 19.94
C THR A 62 23.02 -26.09 21.42
N ARG A 63 23.60 -24.95 21.81
CA ARG A 63 23.52 -24.43 23.20
C ARG A 63 22.85 -23.06 23.31
N LYS A 64 22.50 -22.48 22.17
CA LYS A 64 21.86 -21.18 22.02
C LYS A 64 21.21 -21.10 20.65
N GLY A 65 20.35 -20.11 20.51
CA GLY A 65 19.70 -19.76 19.26
C GLY A 65 18.34 -20.40 19.05
N LEU A 66 17.59 -19.86 18.09
CA LEU A 66 16.29 -20.33 17.65
C LEU A 66 16.44 -20.94 16.25
N ARG A 67 15.56 -21.89 15.91
CA ARG A 67 15.66 -22.62 14.64
C ARG A 67 15.17 -21.72 13.51
N GLN A 68 15.94 -21.61 12.44
CA GLN A 68 15.48 -20.94 11.22
C GLN A 68 14.42 -21.81 10.54
N ASP A 69 13.49 -21.16 9.83
CA ASP A 69 12.36 -21.79 9.15
C ASP A 69 11.37 -22.54 10.06
N ASP A 70 11.50 -22.38 11.38
CA ASP A 70 10.54 -22.86 12.36
C ASP A 70 9.42 -21.83 12.60
N PRO A 71 8.13 -22.22 12.57
CA PRO A 71 7.01 -21.29 12.77
C PRO A 71 7.00 -20.57 14.13
N LEU A 72 7.58 -21.16 15.18
CA LEU A 72 7.56 -20.60 16.54
C LEU A 72 8.71 -19.62 16.79
N SER A 73 9.84 -19.82 16.12
CA SER A 73 11.05 -19.03 16.31
C SER A 73 10.87 -17.50 16.06
N PRO A 74 10.11 -17.03 15.05
CA PRO A 74 9.85 -15.60 14.87
C PRO A 74 9.14 -14.93 16.04
N ILE A 75 8.14 -15.57 16.65
CA ILE A 75 7.42 -14.98 17.79
C ILE A 75 8.28 -14.97 19.06
N LEU A 76 9.07 -16.03 19.28
CA LEU A 76 10.02 -16.08 20.39
C LEU A 76 11.11 -15.01 20.25
N PHE A 77 11.59 -14.78 19.03
CA PHE A 77 12.53 -13.70 18.75
C PHE A 77 11.92 -12.32 19.07
N ASN A 78 10.69 -12.06 18.63
CA ASN A 78 10.01 -10.79 18.93
C ASN A 78 9.82 -10.58 20.44
N ILE A 79 9.50 -11.63 21.20
CA ILE A 79 9.38 -11.56 22.66
C ILE A 79 10.72 -11.13 23.30
N VAL A 80 11.84 -11.69 22.83
CA VAL A 80 13.19 -11.33 23.30
C VAL A 80 13.57 -9.90 22.87
N ALA A 81 13.29 -9.53 21.62
CA ALA A 81 13.62 -8.21 21.08
C ALA A 81 12.83 -7.08 21.76
N ASP A 82 11.60 -7.35 22.20
CA ASP A 82 10.73 -6.41 22.92
C ASP A 82 11.30 -6.01 24.30
N MET A 83 12.15 -6.85 24.90
CA MET A 83 12.85 -6.50 26.14
C MET A 83 13.77 -5.28 25.98
N LEU A 84 14.26 -5.00 24.77
CA LEU A 84 15.02 -3.78 24.51
C LEU A 84 14.15 -2.53 24.71
N ALA A 85 12.91 -2.54 24.23
CA ALA A 85 11.97 -1.43 24.43
C ALA A 85 11.66 -1.23 25.93
N ILE A 86 11.51 -2.32 26.69
CA ILE A 86 11.29 -2.25 28.15
C ILE A 86 12.50 -1.63 28.87
N ILE A 87 13.72 -2.04 28.53
CA ILE A 87 14.95 -1.49 29.14
C ILE A 87 15.07 0.01 28.84
N ILE A 88 14.80 0.42 27.60
CA ILE A 88 14.83 1.83 27.21
C ILE A 88 13.76 2.63 27.93
N ASN A 89 12.53 2.11 28.04
CA ASN A 89 11.46 2.80 28.76
C ASN A 89 11.81 3.02 30.24
N ARG A 90 12.34 2.00 30.94
CA ARG A 90 12.81 2.17 32.33
C ARG A 90 13.93 3.22 32.44
N ALA A 91 14.82 3.28 31.46
CA ALA A 91 15.87 4.30 31.45
C ALA A 91 15.31 5.72 31.22
N LYS A 92 14.18 5.85 30.53
CA LYS A 92 13.46 7.12 30.38
C LYS A 92 12.80 7.55 31.67
N ASP A 93 12.18 6.63 32.40
CA ASP A 93 11.53 6.91 33.69
C ASP A 93 12.51 7.49 34.71
N VAL A 94 13.77 7.06 34.65
CA VAL A 94 14.88 7.53 35.52
C VAL A 94 15.65 8.71 34.89
N GLY A 95 15.19 9.24 33.75
CA GLY A 95 15.79 10.41 33.07
C GLY A 95 17.17 10.17 32.44
N LYS A 96 17.61 8.91 32.29
CA LYS A 96 18.91 8.56 31.69
C LYS A 96 18.91 8.65 30.16
N VAL A 97 17.73 8.58 29.54
CA VAL A 97 17.51 8.69 28.09
C VAL A 97 16.20 9.46 27.87
N ASN A 98 16.12 10.23 26.79
CA ASN A 98 14.89 10.94 26.41
C ASN A 98 14.37 10.43 25.05
N GLY A 99 13.05 10.36 24.91
CA GLY A 99 12.40 10.25 23.60
C GLY A 99 12.27 11.61 22.92
N VAL A 100 12.15 11.59 21.60
CA VAL A 100 11.94 12.82 20.82
C VAL A 100 10.44 13.19 20.80
N ILE A 101 10.14 14.45 20.49
CA ILE A 101 8.77 14.98 20.30
C ILE A 101 7.76 14.71 21.46
N PRO A 102 8.13 14.95 22.74
CA PRO A 102 7.23 14.71 23.88
C PRO A 102 5.93 15.52 23.83
N HIS A 103 5.91 16.65 23.11
CA HIS A 103 4.72 17.47 22.88
C HIS A 103 3.69 16.81 21.94
N LEU A 104 4.04 15.72 21.23
CA LEU A 104 3.14 15.00 20.32
C LEU A 104 2.78 13.60 20.81
N VAL A 105 3.69 12.94 21.52
CA VAL A 105 3.52 11.58 22.03
C VAL A 105 3.99 11.57 23.48
N GLU A 106 3.17 11.02 24.36
CA GLU A 106 3.49 10.81 25.78
C GLU A 106 4.83 10.10 25.93
N ASP A 107 5.65 10.56 26.87
CA ASP A 107 7.03 10.10 27.12
C ASP A 107 8.00 10.24 25.93
N GLY A 108 7.57 10.80 24.80
CA GLY A 108 8.37 10.91 23.58
C GLY A 108 8.62 9.57 22.87
N LEU A 109 8.85 9.65 21.56
CA LEU A 109 9.19 8.50 20.73
C LEU A 109 10.67 8.14 20.89
N SER A 110 10.98 6.90 21.27
CA SER A 110 12.37 6.47 21.52
C SER A 110 12.82 5.29 20.67
N ILE A 111 11.89 4.41 20.29
CA ILE A 111 12.19 3.17 19.58
C ILE A 111 11.08 2.82 18.59
N LEU A 112 11.47 2.35 17.40
CA LEU A 112 10.62 1.65 16.44
C LEU A 112 11.30 0.35 16.05
N GLN A 113 10.59 -0.77 16.13
CA GLN A 113 11.11 -2.10 15.82
C GLN A 113 10.24 -2.80 14.79
N TYR A 114 10.89 -3.45 13.83
CA TYR A 114 10.29 -4.41 12.93
C TYR A 114 11.20 -5.64 12.87
N ALA A 115 10.85 -6.68 13.62
CA ALA A 115 11.72 -7.83 13.87
C ALA A 115 13.14 -7.37 14.31
N ASP A 116 14.16 -7.65 13.50
CA ASP A 116 15.56 -7.33 13.73
C ASP A 116 15.95 -5.88 13.36
N ASP A 117 15.14 -5.21 12.54
CA ASP A 117 15.34 -3.81 12.18
C ASP A 117 14.83 -2.88 13.29
N THR A 118 15.76 -2.23 13.99
CA THR A 118 15.47 -1.27 15.06
C THR A 118 15.88 0.15 14.64
N VAL A 119 15.06 1.14 14.99
CA VAL A 119 15.37 2.56 14.82
C VAL A 119 15.23 3.25 16.17
N LEU A 120 16.28 3.97 16.58
CA LEU A 120 16.30 4.69 17.85
C LEU A 120 16.19 6.19 17.62
N PHE A 121 15.33 6.82 18.40
CA PHE A 121 15.11 8.26 18.38
C PHE A 121 15.62 8.84 19.69
N MET A 122 16.51 9.82 19.56
CA MET A 122 17.14 10.51 20.69
C MET A 122 17.30 11.97 20.32
N ASP A 123 17.08 12.85 21.29
CA ASP A 123 17.41 14.26 21.19
C ASP A 123 18.94 14.46 21.19
N HIS A 124 19.37 15.65 20.78
CA HIS A 124 20.78 16.02 20.84
C HIS A 124 21.23 16.18 22.30
N ASP A 125 21.85 15.14 22.83
CA ASP A 125 22.44 15.11 24.16
C ASP A 125 23.53 14.01 24.16
N LEU A 126 24.79 14.41 24.35
CA LEU A 126 25.93 13.50 24.28
C LEU A 126 25.96 12.51 25.45
N GLU A 127 25.50 12.92 26.64
CA GLU A 127 25.45 12.05 27.81
C GLU A 127 24.37 10.99 27.61
N LYS A 128 23.17 11.39 27.19
CA LYS A 128 22.09 10.44 26.90
C LYS A 128 22.41 9.51 25.74
N ALA A 129 23.15 9.98 24.73
CA ALA A 129 23.65 9.12 23.65
C ALA A 129 24.64 8.06 24.17
N ARG A 130 25.53 8.42 25.10
CA ARG A 130 26.41 7.46 25.80
C ARG A 130 25.60 6.44 26.60
N ASN A 131 24.63 6.89 27.37
CA ASN A 131 23.74 6.02 28.14
C ASN A 131 23.01 5.03 27.22
N MET A 132 22.49 5.48 26.07
CA MET A 132 21.87 4.59 25.09
C MET A 132 22.86 3.53 24.57
N LYS A 133 24.09 3.90 24.22
CA LYS A 133 25.11 2.93 23.77
C LYS A 133 25.42 1.90 24.87
N VAL A 134 25.48 2.32 26.13
CA VAL A 134 25.66 1.41 27.27
C VAL A 134 24.47 0.44 27.40
N LEU A 135 23.23 0.93 27.30
CA LEU A 135 22.03 0.09 27.36
C LEU A 135 22.01 -0.96 26.24
N LEU A 136 22.42 -0.58 25.03
CA LEU A 136 22.56 -1.50 23.89
C LEU A 136 23.59 -2.60 24.18
N CYS A 137 24.76 -2.24 24.72
CA CYS A 137 25.78 -3.21 25.12
C CYS A 137 25.31 -4.15 26.24
N ILE A 138 24.54 -3.62 27.21
CA ILE A 138 23.93 -4.44 28.28
C ILE A 138 22.94 -5.43 27.68
N PHE A 139 22.05 -4.96 26.80
CA PHE A 139 21.07 -5.82 26.12
C PHE A 139 21.77 -6.92 25.30
N GLU A 140 22.84 -6.61 24.57
CA GLU A 140 23.64 -7.60 23.85
C GLU A 140 24.19 -8.69 24.78
N LYS A 141 24.76 -8.31 25.93
CA LYS A 141 25.30 -9.26 26.93
C LYS A 141 24.21 -10.14 27.56
N LEU A 142 23.05 -9.57 27.84
CA LEU A 142 21.92 -10.28 28.46
C LEU A 142 21.26 -11.25 27.47
N SER A 143 20.90 -10.77 26.28
CA SER A 143 20.14 -11.53 25.28
C SER A 143 21.01 -12.45 24.41
N GLY A 144 22.31 -12.16 24.29
CA GLY A 144 23.21 -12.77 23.31
C GLY A 144 23.07 -12.20 21.89
N LEU A 145 22.13 -11.29 21.66
CA LEU A 145 21.90 -10.65 20.36
C LEU A 145 22.99 -9.62 20.10
N LYS A 146 23.97 -10.01 19.27
CA LYS A 146 25.10 -9.15 18.91
C LYS A 146 24.66 -7.97 18.04
N ILE A 147 24.85 -6.75 18.53
CA ILE A 147 24.52 -5.53 17.81
C ILE A 147 25.61 -5.24 16.78
N ASN A 148 25.24 -5.05 15.52
CA ASN A 148 26.19 -4.74 14.47
C ASN A 148 26.42 -3.23 14.32
N PHE A 149 27.34 -2.69 15.13
CA PHE A 149 27.69 -1.26 15.07
C PHE A 149 28.29 -0.83 13.72
N HIS A 150 29.01 -1.71 13.02
CA HIS A 150 29.57 -1.41 11.68
C HIS A 150 28.52 -1.33 10.57
N LYS A 151 27.33 -1.88 10.79
CA LYS A 151 26.21 -1.68 9.87
C LYS A 151 25.32 -0.54 10.32
N SER A 152 25.42 -0.14 11.59
CA SER A 152 24.59 0.88 12.21
C SER A 152 25.04 2.28 11.81
N GLU A 153 24.08 3.15 11.48
CA GLU A 153 24.33 4.50 10.99
C GLU A 153 23.61 5.55 11.84
N ILE A 154 24.35 6.48 12.44
CA ILE A 154 23.76 7.64 13.08
C ILE A 154 23.42 8.68 12.02
N VAL A 155 22.19 9.17 12.03
CA VAL A 155 21.74 10.26 11.15
C VAL A 155 21.42 11.48 12.01
N CYS A 156 22.22 12.52 11.82
CA CYS A 156 22.09 13.76 12.56
C CYS A 156 21.12 14.73 11.87
N PHE A 157 20.28 15.39 12.67
CA PHE A 157 19.31 16.38 12.22
C PHE A 157 19.40 17.61 13.11
N GLY A 158 19.16 18.80 12.54
CA GLY A 158 19.21 20.06 13.28
C GLY A 158 20.58 20.31 13.90
N GLN A 159 20.60 20.75 15.15
CA GLN A 159 21.83 21.05 15.93
C GLN A 159 22.80 19.86 15.98
N ALA A 160 22.31 18.62 15.98
CA ALA A 160 23.17 17.44 16.01
C ALA A 160 24.11 17.33 14.79
N LYS A 161 23.82 18.03 13.68
CA LYS A 161 24.69 18.04 12.49
C LYS A 161 26.05 18.67 12.76
N GLU A 162 26.09 19.71 13.59
CA GLU A 162 27.34 20.39 13.97
C GLU A 162 28.26 19.48 14.81
N PHE A 163 27.67 18.44 15.42
CA PHE A 163 28.36 17.47 16.27
C PHE A 163 28.50 16.09 15.60
N GLU A 164 28.33 15.97 14.28
CA GLU A 164 28.47 14.71 13.54
C GLU A 164 29.83 14.04 13.80
N ASN A 165 30.90 14.82 13.91
CA ASN A 165 32.24 14.33 14.24
C ASN A 165 32.33 13.67 15.62
N ILE A 166 31.50 14.08 16.58
CA ILE A 166 31.44 13.45 17.90
C ILE A 166 30.57 12.19 17.81
N TYR A 167 29.46 12.24 17.09
CA TYR A 167 28.57 11.10 16.89
C TYR A 167 29.22 9.97 16.09
N SER A 168 30.17 10.25 15.20
CA SER A 168 30.93 9.24 14.46
C SER A 168 31.75 8.32 15.37
N SER A 169 32.14 8.77 16.57
CA SER A 169 32.79 7.92 17.59
C SER A 169 31.85 6.84 18.16
N PHE A 170 30.54 7.02 18.01
CA PHE A 170 29.54 6.07 18.49
C PHE A 170 29.22 4.98 17.46
N SER A 171 29.06 5.38 16.19
CA SER A 171 28.74 4.55 15.01
C SER A 171 29.01 5.34 13.73
N ASP A 172 29.05 4.68 12.57
CA ASP A 172 29.18 5.36 11.28
C ASP A 172 28.08 6.41 11.07
N VAL A 173 28.37 7.52 10.41
CA VAL A 173 27.38 8.59 10.14
C VAL A 173 26.81 8.39 8.73
N GLY A 174 25.49 8.26 8.64
CA GLY A 174 24.78 8.03 7.39
C GLY A 174 24.10 9.29 6.85
N TRP A 175 23.99 9.40 5.52
CA TRP A 175 23.40 10.57 4.84
C TRP A 175 21.93 10.36 4.43
N ASP A 176 21.57 9.16 3.93
CA ASP A 176 20.24 8.87 3.37
C ASP A 176 19.63 7.60 3.99
N PRO A 177 18.88 7.73 5.11
CA PRO A 177 18.33 6.57 5.79
C PRO A 177 17.20 5.91 4.96
N CYS A 178 17.23 4.58 4.86
CA CYS A 178 16.24 3.79 4.12
C CYS A 178 15.65 2.68 4.99
N LEU A 179 14.43 2.84 5.53
CA LEU A 179 13.77 1.90 6.45
C LEU A 179 12.90 0.90 5.70
N LEU A 180 13.13 -0.41 5.89
CA LEU A 180 12.42 -1.49 5.20
C LEU A 180 12.43 -1.35 3.65
N GLY A 181 13.45 -0.70 3.10
CA GLY A 181 13.53 -0.38 1.67
C GLY A 181 12.78 0.89 1.24
N LEU A 182 12.26 1.69 2.17
CA LEU A 182 11.66 3.00 1.91
C LEU A 182 12.64 4.12 2.25
N PRO A 183 12.91 5.05 1.31
CA PRO A 183 13.75 6.21 1.60
C PRO A 183 13.05 7.12 2.62
N MET A 184 13.78 7.50 3.67
CA MET A 184 13.31 8.43 4.70
C MET A 184 13.92 9.81 4.45
N HIS A 185 13.05 10.78 4.17
CA HIS A 185 13.44 12.17 4.00
C HIS A 185 12.42 13.10 4.66
N TYR A 186 12.90 14.24 5.15
CA TYR A 186 12.05 15.33 5.65
C TYR A 186 11.33 16.09 4.51
N ARG A 187 11.84 15.97 3.27
CA ARG A 187 11.28 16.56 2.05
C ARG A 187 10.42 15.55 1.30
N LYS A 188 9.60 16.06 0.38
CA LYS A 188 8.95 15.22 -0.64
C LYS A 188 10.00 14.52 -1.50
N LEU A 189 9.75 13.25 -1.82
CA LEU A 189 10.63 12.47 -2.69
C LEU A 189 10.64 13.04 -4.12
N LYS A 190 11.84 13.18 -4.67
CA LYS A 190 12.14 13.59 -6.05
C LYS A 190 12.20 12.35 -6.94
N ASN A 191 12.18 12.53 -8.27
CA ASN A 191 12.30 11.41 -9.22
C ASN A 191 13.56 10.56 -8.97
N SER A 192 14.69 11.19 -8.60
CA SER A 192 15.95 10.52 -8.27
C SER A 192 15.80 9.45 -7.20
N ASP A 193 14.94 9.70 -6.20
CA ASP A 193 14.78 8.82 -5.04
C ASP A 193 14.03 7.51 -5.41
N TRP A 194 13.37 7.49 -6.57
CA TRP A 194 12.64 6.32 -7.11
C TRP A 194 13.48 5.45 -8.05
N ARG A 195 14.71 5.86 -8.35
CA ARG A 195 15.59 5.19 -9.33
C ARG A 195 15.77 3.70 -9.03
N HIS A 196 15.85 3.31 -7.77
CA HIS A 196 15.96 1.90 -7.36
C HIS A 196 14.76 1.03 -7.81
N ILE A 197 13.55 1.60 -7.91
CA ILE A 197 12.38 0.90 -8.45
C ILE A 197 12.50 0.78 -9.97
N GLU A 198 12.94 1.84 -10.65
CA GLU A 198 13.16 1.83 -12.10
C GLU A 198 14.20 0.77 -12.49
N GLU A 199 15.32 0.71 -11.76
CA GLU A 199 16.36 -0.29 -11.95
C GLU A 199 15.86 -1.72 -11.70
N ARG A 200 14.97 -1.92 -10.72
CA ARG A 200 14.31 -3.23 -10.51
C ARG A 200 13.42 -3.63 -11.68
N PHE A 201 12.71 -2.69 -12.30
CA PHE A 201 11.95 -2.95 -13.53
C PHE A 201 12.89 -3.36 -14.65
N GLU A 202 13.93 -2.58 -14.90
CA GLU A 202 14.89 -2.83 -15.98
C GLU A 202 15.61 -4.16 -15.81
N LYS A 203 16.02 -4.53 -14.58
CA LYS A 203 16.63 -5.81 -14.26
C LYS A 203 15.69 -7.01 -14.49
N ARG A 204 14.39 -6.88 -14.20
CA ARG A 204 13.42 -7.93 -14.53
C ARG A 204 13.20 -8.04 -16.03
N LEU A 205 13.09 -6.89 -16.71
CA LEU A 205 12.90 -6.84 -18.16
C LEU A 205 14.10 -7.42 -18.91
N SER A 206 15.33 -7.13 -18.50
CA SER A 206 16.54 -7.67 -19.14
C SER A 206 16.57 -9.20 -19.12
N GLY A 207 16.20 -9.83 -17.99
CA GLY A 207 16.09 -11.28 -17.87
C GLY A 207 14.96 -11.92 -18.70
N TRP A 208 14.04 -11.13 -19.25
CA TRP A 208 12.97 -11.61 -20.13
C TRP A 208 13.20 -11.31 -21.60
N LYS A 209 14.14 -10.42 -21.95
CA LYS A 209 14.46 -10.05 -23.35
C LYS A 209 14.86 -11.25 -24.21
N GLY A 210 15.50 -12.27 -23.64
CA GLY A 210 15.89 -13.49 -24.35
C GLY A 210 14.81 -14.59 -24.41
N LYS A 211 13.63 -14.38 -23.80
CA LYS A 211 12.57 -15.40 -23.77
C LYS A 211 11.54 -15.11 -24.86
N LEU A 212 11.23 -16.09 -25.71
CA LEU A 212 10.15 -16.01 -26.70
C LEU A 212 8.78 -16.02 -26.00
N LEU A 213 8.40 -14.89 -25.41
CA LEU A 213 7.16 -14.74 -24.67
C LEU A 213 5.99 -14.43 -25.61
N SER A 214 4.89 -15.14 -25.42
CA SER A 214 3.61 -14.79 -26.06
C SER A 214 3.07 -13.47 -25.50
N VAL A 215 2.17 -12.80 -26.23
CA VAL A 215 1.48 -11.59 -25.75
C VAL A 215 0.74 -11.87 -24.43
N GLY A 216 0.15 -13.05 -24.29
CA GLY A 216 -0.48 -13.49 -23.04
C GLY A 216 0.52 -13.64 -21.89
N GLY A 217 1.68 -14.24 -22.14
CA GLY A 217 2.75 -14.36 -21.13
C GLY A 217 3.26 -12.98 -20.66
N ARG A 218 3.46 -12.05 -21.60
CA ARG A 218 3.85 -10.66 -21.27
C ARG A 218 2.80 -9.94 -20.45
N LEU A 219 1.51 -10.09 -20.80
CA LEU A 219 0.40 -9.54 -20.01
C LEU A 219 0.41 -10.05 -18.56
N VAL A 220 0.61 -11.37 -18.39
CA VAL A 220 0.68 -11.99 -17.06
C VAL A 220 1.83 -11.42 -16.26
N LEU A 221 3.05 -11.36 -16.83
CA LEU A 221 4.23 -10.82 -16.14
C LEU A 221 4.10 -9.34 -15.79
N ILE A 222 3.43 -8.54 -16.62
CA ILE A 222 3.12 -7.15 -16.29
C ILE A 222 2.25 -7.09 -15.04
N ASN A 223 1.20 -7.89 -14.97
CA ASN A 223 0.24 -7.82 -13.86
C ASN A 223 0.77 -8.47 -12.57
N SER A 224 1.48 -9.59 -12.64
CA SER A 224 1.95 -10.31 -11.46
C SER A 224 3.28 -9.78 -10.92
N VAL A 225 4.18 -9.33 -11.80
CA VAL A 225 5.54 -8.91 -11.41
C VAL A 225 5.72 -7.40 -11.53
N LEU A 226 5.62 -6.83 -12.74
CA LEU A 226 5.94 -5.39 -12.89
C LEU A 226 4.99 -4.51 -12.10
N SER A 227 3.70 -4.86 -12.05
CA SER A 227 2.72 -4.10 -11.29
C SER A 227 2.89 -4.27 -9.79
N SER A 228 3.50 -5.35 -9.29
CA SER A 228 3.70 -5.57 -7.84
C SER A 228 4.98 -4.91 -7.31
N LEU A 229 6.03 -4.80 -8.14
CA LEU A 229 7.32 -4.20 -7.76
C LEU A 229 7.22 -2.82 -7.08
N PRO A 230 6.43 -1.84 -7.58
CA PRO A 230 6.35 -0.52 -6.97
C PRO A 230 5.32 -0.45 -5.83
N MET A 231 4.48 -1.48 -5.63
CA MET A 231 3.28 -1.38 -4.77
C MET A 231 3.60 -1.01 -3.33
N PHE A 232 4.72 -1.52 -2.80
CA PHE A 232 5.14 -1.18 -1.44
C PHE A 232 5.43 0.32 -1.32
N MET A 233 6.23 0.90 -2.22
CA MET A 233 6.55 2.33 -2.23
C MET A 233 5.32 3.20 -2.55
N LEU A 234 4.46 2.76 -3.49
CA LEU A 234 3.18 3.40 -3.81
C LEU A 234 2.18 3.38 -2.65
N SER A 235 2.38 2.51 -1.65
CA SER A 235 1.53 2.50 -0.48
C SER A 235 1.84 3.61 0.51
N PHE A 236 3.04 4.19 0.47
CA PHE A 236 3.46 5.27 1.38
C PHE A 236 3.60 6.63 0.70
N PHE A 237 3.94 6.67 -0.59
CA PHE A 237 4.28 7.91 -1.28
C PHE A 237 3.42 8.13 -2.52
N ALA A 238 3.04 9.39 -2.76
CA ALA A 238 2.46 9.81 -4.03
C ALA A 238 3.53 9.71 -5.13
N ILE A 239 3.22 8.96 -6.20
CA ILE A 239 4.17 8.76 -7.30
C ILE A 239 4.40 10.07 -8.07
N PRO A 240 5.66 10.49 -8.29
CA PRO A 240 5.94 11.62 -9.15
C PRO A 240 5.52 11.35 -10.60
N LYS A 241 4.99 12.37 -11.30
CA LYS A 241 4.54 12.23 -12.70
C LYS A 241 5.64 11.71 -13.65
N GLY A 242 6.90 12.12 -13.43
CA GLY A 242 8.04 11.66 -14.23
C GLY A 242 8.28 10.16 -14.08
N VAL A 243 8.31 9.68 -12.84
CA VAL A 243 8.47 8.25 -12.51
C VAL A 243 7.30 7.44 -13.07
N LEU A 244 6.06 7.91 -12.88
CA LEU A 244 4.88 7.25 -13.44
C LEU A 244 4.99 7.08 -14.97
N LYS A 245 5.33 8.16 -15.69
CA LYS A 245 5.51 8.11 -17.15
C LYS A 245 6.60 7.12 -17.55
N LYS A 246 7.72 7.07 -16.82
CA LYS A 246 8.82 6.13 -17.09
C LYS A 246 8.40 4.68 -16.86
N LEU A 247 7.72 4.38 -15.75
CA LEU A 247 7.24 3.02 -15.46
C LEU A 247 6.19 2.56 -16.49
N GLU A 248 5.25 3.43 -16.87
CA GLU A 248 4.26 3.14 -17.90
C GLU A 248 4.92 2.92 -19.27
N TYR A 249 5.94 3.72 -19.61
CA TYR A 249 6.74 3.51 -20.81
C TYR A 249 7.39 2.12 -20.82
N LEU A 250 8.02 1.71 -19.71
CA LEU A 250 8.66 0.39 -19.61
C LEU A 250 7.64 -0.75 -19.75
N ARG A 251 6.47 -0.65 -19.10
CA ARG A 251 5.39 -1.65 -19.19
C ARG A 251 4.82 -1.75 -20.60
N SER A 252 4.54 -0.61 -21.23
CA SER A 252 4.03 -0.52 -22.60
C SER A 252 5.02 -1.08 -23.61
N ARG A 253 6.29 -0.67 -23.50
CA ARG A 253 7.37 -1.16 -24.37
C ARG A 253 7.52 -2.67 -24.27
N PHE A 254 7.51 -3.22 -23.06
CA PHE A 254 7.58 -4.66 -22.85
C PHE A 254 6.37 -5.40 -23.46
N PHE A 255 5.15 -4.86 -23.31
CA PHE A 255 3.95 -5.48 -23.87
C PHE A 255 3.97 -5.55 -25.41
N TRP A 256 4.47 -4.50 -26.08
CA TRP A 256 4.45 -4.41 -27.54
C TRP A 256 5.71 -5.03 -28.17
N GLN A 257 6.90 -4.77 -27.63
CA GLN A 257 8.17 -5.17 -28.22
C GLN A 257 8.66 -6.51 -27.66
N ASN A 258 9.05 -7.43 -28.54
CA ASN A 258 9.62 -8.72 -28.15
C ASN A 258 11.16 -8.73 -28.26
N ASP A 259 11.74 -7.86 -29.10
CA ASP A 259 13.17 -7.80 -29.37
C ASP A 259 13.58 -6.39 -29.85
N GLN A 260 14.83 -5.99 -29.63
CA GLN A 260 15.32 -4.61 -29.80
C GLN A 260 15.38 -4.16 -31.27
N HIS A 261 15.41 -5.09 -32.23
CA HIS A 261 15.70 -4.78 -33.64
C HIS A 261 14.48 -4.63 -34.56
N LYS A 262 13.26 -4.99 -34.13
CA LYS A 262 12.05 -4.80 -34.95
C LYS A 262 10.97 -4.03 -34.19
N LYS A 263 10.76 -2.77 -34.57
CA LYS A 263 9.60 -1.97 -34.12
C LYS A 263 8.32 -2.68 -34.57
N LYS A 264 7.55 -3.22 -33.63
CA LYS A 264 6.21 -3.75 -33.89
C LYS A 264 5.18 -2.62 -33.79
N TYR A 265 4.17 -2.66 -34.64
CA TYR A 265 3.04 -1.73 -34.56
C TYR A 265 2.34 -1.84 -33.20
N HIS A 266 2.13 -0.70 -32.54
CA HIS A 266 1.21 -0.62 -31.43
C HIS A 266 -0.20 -0.66 -32.02
N LEU A 267 -0.92 -1.77 -31.79
CA LEU A 267 -2.22 -1.98 -32.42
C LEU A 267 -3.29 -1.12 -31.76
N ILE A 268 -3.17 -0.89 -30.45
CA ILE A 268 -4.15 -0.18 -29.61
C ILE A 268 -3.41 0.83 -28.72
N LYS A 269 -4.05 1.96 -28.43
CA LYS A 269 -3.52 2.97 -27.49
C LYS A 269 -3.34 2.36 -26.10
N TRP A 270 -2.22 2.64 -25.44
CA TRP A 270 -1.89 2.04 -24.15
C TRP A 270 -2.98 2.24 -23.09
N ASP A 271 -3.60 3.41 -23.06
CA ASP A 271 -4.71 3.71 -22.13
C ASP A 271 -5.91 2.78 -22.32
N GLN A 272 -6.21 2.38 -23.56
CA GLN A 272 -7.28 1.42 -23.85
C GLN A 272 -6.88 -0.01 -23.47
N VAL A 273 -5.60 -0.36 -23.57
CA VAL A 273 -5.08 -1.65 -23.09
C VAL A 273 -5.23 -1.75 -21.57
N ARG A 274 -4.95 -0.66 -20.85
CA ARG A 274 -5.01 -0.60 -19.38
C ARG A 274 -6.42 -0.64 -18.81
N GLN A 275 -7.45 -0.33 -19.60
CA GLN A 275 -8.83 -0.39 -19.12
C GLN A 275 -9.18 -1.77 -18.54
N PRO A 276 -10.09 -1.84 -17.56
CA PRO A 276 -10.60 -3.09 -17.04
C PRO A 276 -11.16 -3.96 -18.17
N LYS A 277 -11.09 -5.28 -17.97
CA LYS A 277 -11.68 -6.24 -18.90
C LYS A 277 -13.17 -5.99 -19.14
N GLN A 278 -13.90 -5.58 -18.10
CA GLN A 278 -15.32 -5.22 -18.14
C GLN A 278 -15.62 -3.98 -19.02
N GLN A 279 -14.61 -3.16 -19.31
CA GLN A 279 -14.68 -2.00 -20.19
C GLN A 279 -13.97 -2.24 -21.52
N GLY A 280 -13.63 -3.50 -21.81
CA GLY A 280 -12.99 -3.91 -23.05
C GLY A 280 -11.51 -3.61 -23.14
N GLY A 281 -10.79 -3.41 -22.04
CA GLY A 281 -9.33 -3.46 -22.02
C GLY A 281 -8.79 -4.84 -21.65
N LEU A 282 -7.49 -4.93 -21.37
CA LEU A 282 -6.83 -6.17 -20.93
C LEU A 282 -6.75 -6.31 -19.40
N GLY A 283 -7.15 -5.27 -18.66
CA GLY A 283 -7.12 -5.26 -17.19
C GLY A 283 -5.70 -5.15 -16.65
N ILE A 284 -4.89 -4.24 -17.21
CA ILE A 284 -3.59 -3.87 -16.64
C ILE A 284 -3.83 -2.81 -15.56
N ILE A 285 -3.26 -3.00 -14.37
CA ILE A 285 -3.46 -2.07 -13.26
C ILE A 285 -2.94 -0.68 -13.63
N ASP A 286 -3.78 0.35 -13.47
CA ASP A 286 -3.39 1.75 -13.57
C ASP A 286 -2.66 2.14 -12.27
N LEU A 287 -1.37 2.46 -12.38
CA LEU A 287 -0.53 2.74 -11.21
C LEU A 287 -0.93 4.04 -10.52
N GLU A 288 -1.46 5.03 -11.24
CA GLU A 288 -1.89 6.30 -10.66
C GLU A 288 -3.15 6.11 -9.82
N VAL A 289 -4.16 5.43 -10.37
CA VAL A 289 -5.40 5.13 -9.64
C VAL A 289 -5.10 4.22 -8.45
N GLN A 290 -4.24 3.21 -8.65
CA GLN A 290 -3.83 2.31 -7.57
C GLN A 290 -3.09 3.06 -6.45
N ASN A 291 -2.21 4.01 -6.77
CA ASN A 291 -1.52 4.84 -5.77
C ASN A 291 -2.50 5.66 -4.95
N LYS A 292 -3.49 6.31 -5.60
CA LYS A 292 -4.56 7.04 -4.89
C LYS A 292 -5.34 6.13 -3.95
N CYS A 293 -5.68 4.91 -4.39
CA CYS A 293 -6.39 3.93 -3.56
C CYS A 293 -5.56 3.46 -2.36
N LEU A 294 -4.27 3.19 -2.57
CA LEU A 294 -3.37 2.76 -1.49
C LEU A 294 -3.15 3.86 -0.46
N LEU A 295 -2.95 5.12 -0.87
CA LEU A 295 -2.81 6.24 0.05
C LEU A 295 -4.10 6.50 0.84
N SER A 296 -5.26 6.34 0.20
CA SER A 296 -6.56 6.50 0.86
C SER A 296 -6.80 5.46 1.97
N LYS A 297 -6.17 4.28 1.86
CA LYS A 297 -6.18 3.27 2.95
C LYS A 297 -5.66 3.85 4.26
N TRP A 298 -4.58 4.63 4.21
CA TRP A 298 -4.00 5.25 5.41
C TRP A 298 -4.90 6.31 6.02
N LEU A 299 -5.63 7.06 5.19
CA LEU A 299 -6.61 8.02 5.70
C LEU A 299 -7.77 7.30 6.41
N PHE A 300 -8.27 6.20 5.85
CA PHE A 300 -9.27 5.37 6.51
C PHE A 300 -8.77 4.80 7.84
N LYS A 301 -7.53 4.30 7.88
CA LYS A 301 -6.88 3.84 9.13
C LYS A 301 -6.71 4.97 10.15
N LEU A 302 -6.29 6.16 9.71
CA LEU A 302 -6.12 7.33 10.56
C LEU A 302 -7.44 7.76 11.20
N ALA A 303 -8.56 7.54 10.50
CA ALA A 303 -9.88 7.91 10.99
C ALA A 303 -10.49 6.89 11.97
N ASN A 304 -10.24 5.60 11.74
CA ASN A 304 -10.95 4.52 12.44
C ASN A 304 -10.11 3.75 13.46
N GLU A 305 -8.78 3.81 13.38
CA GLU A 305 -7.88 3.08 14.27
C GLU A 305 -7.20 4.05 15.25
N ASP A 306 -6.67 3.50 16.33
CA ASP A 306 -5.81 4.21 17.28
C ASP A 306 -4.43 3.56 17.37
N GLY A 307 -3.45 4.40 17.64
CA GLY A 307 -2.06 3.98 17.76
C GLY A 307 -1.13 5.19 17.79
N ILE A 308 0.15 4.93 17.99
CA ILE A 308 1.19 5.96 18.16
C ILE A 308 1.25 6.89 16.95
N TRP A 309 1.24 6.34 15.73
CA TRP A 309 1.34 7.15 14.52
C TRP A 309 0.06 7.97 14.27
N GLN A 310 -1.13 7.43 14.60
CA GLN A 310 -2.38 8.17 14.52
C GLN A 310 -2.40 9.33 15.52
N ARG A 311 -2.02 9.08 16.77
CA ARG A 311 -1.90 10.11 17.82
C ARG A 311 -0.92 11.20 17.40
N LEU A 312 0.25 10.81 16.88
CA LEU A 312 1.27 11.75 16.38
C LEU A 312 0.72 12.62 15.25
N LEU A 313 0.09 12.04 14.22
CA LEU A 313 -0.45 12.80 13.09
C LEU A 313 -1.63 13.68 13.50
N ARG A 314 -2.53 13.18 14.36
CA ARG A 314 -3.65 13.95 14.90
C ARG A 314 -3.15 15.16 15.69
N ASN A 315 -2.21 14.96 16.61
CA ASN A 315 -1.66 16.04 17.43
C ASN A 315 -0.89 17.07 16.60
N LYS A 316 -0.12 16.62 15.61
CA LYS A 316 0.71 17.51 14.78
C LYS A 316 -0.09 18.29 13.74
N TYR A 317 -1.00 17.62 13.03
CA TYR A 317 -1.65 18.17 11.83
C TYR A 317 -3.14 18.45 11.99
N LEU A 318 -3.84 17.71 12.85
CA LEU A 318 -5.30 17.80 12.95
C LEU A 318 -5.74 18.66 14.13
N LYS A 319 -5.03 18.63 15.27
CA LYS A 319 -5.47 19.30 16.51
C LYS A 319 -6.97 19.05 16.73
N SER A 320 -7.78 20.10 16.81
CA SER A 320 -9.26 20.06 16.89
C SER A 320 -9.98 20.26 15.54
N LYS A 321 -9.27 20.32 14.42
CA LYS A 321 -9.86 20.59 13.10
C LYS A 321 -10.16 19.30 12.32
N PRO A 322 -11.39 19.15 11.78
CA PRO A 322 -11.69 18.05 10.86
C PRO A 322 -10.97 18.25 9.51
N PHE A 323 -10.42 17.16 9.00
CA PHE A 323 -9.75 17.00 7.71
C PHE A 323 -10.65 17.40 6.54
N GLY A 324 -10.07 18.05 5.54
CA GLY A 324 -10.74 18.25 4.26
C GLY A 324 -11.50 19.57 4.10
N SER A 325 -11.16 20.63 4.83
CA SER A 325 -11.57 21.98 4.42
C SER A 325 -10.86 22.36 3.11
N GLY A 326 -11.30 21.81 1.97
CA GLY A 326 -10.77 22.16 0.64
C GLY A 326 -10.82 21.13 -0.50
N SER A 327 -11.15 19.84 -0.33
CA SER A 327 -11.09 18.86 -1.45
C SER A 327 -12.47 18.36 -1.91
N LYS A 328 -12.90 18.82 -3.09
CA LYS A 328 -14.10 18.33 -3.81
C LYS A 328 -13.85 16.96 -4.47
N THR A 329 -13.66 15.91 -3.68
CA THR A 329 -13.60 14.53 -4.18
C THR A 329 -14.86 13.77 -3.72
N PRO A 330 -15.78 13.38 -4.63
CA PRO A 330 -16.95 12.60 -4.28
C PRO A 330 -16.52 11.23 -3.72
N GLY A 331 -17.09 10.82 -2.59
CA GLY A 331 -16.86 9.50 -1.99
C GLY A 331 -15.85 9.44 -0.84
N ILE A 332 -15.23 10.56 -0.47
CA ILE A 332 -14.41 10.67 0.74
C ILE A 332 -15.13 11.67 1.66
N SER A 333 -15.95 11.18 2.60
CA SER A 333 -16.47 12.03 3.66
C SER A 333 -15.29 12.61 4.46
N HIS A 334 -15.41 13.88 4.82
CA HIS A 334 -14.39 14.68 5.47
C HIS A 334 -13.89 13.99 6.74
N PHE A 335 -12.60 13.70 6.86
CA PHE A 335 -12.09 12.90 7.98
C PHE A 335 -12.09 13.70 9.29
N GLY A 336 -12.71 13.19 10.34
CA GLY A 336 -12.84 13.89 11.61
C GLY A 336 -14.16 14.65 11.72
N LEU A 337 -14.83 14.45 12.86
CA LEU A 337 -16.14 14.97 13.28
C LEU A 337 -17.16 15.17 12.15
N VAL A 338 -18.18 14.30 12.12
CA VAL A 338 -19.26 14.35 11.14
C VAL A 338 -19.91 15.74 11.11
N ARG A 339 -19.89 16.42 9.96
CA ARG A 339 -20.52 17.74 9.81
C ARG A 339 -22.02 17.58 9.65
N PHE A 340 -22.77 18.32 10.47
CA PHE A 340 -24.22 18.25 10.50
C PHE A 340 -24.85 18.50 9.13
N TRP A 341 -24.38 19.51 8.38
CA TRP A 341 -24.99 19.86 7.10
C TRP A 341 -24.36 19.19 5.87
N GLU A 342 -23.07 18.88 5.92
CA GLU A 342 -22.29 18.61 4.72
C GLU A 342 -22.02 17.13 4.45
N ASP A 343 -22.10 16.29 5.49
CA ASP A 343 -21.83 14.85 5.39
C ASP A 343 -23.14 14.04 5.43
N THR A 344 -23.11 12.82 4.88
CA THR A 344 -24.25 11.89 4.90
C THR A 344 -24.24 11.06 6.19
N TRP A 345 -24.90 11.56 7.23
CA TRP A 345 -25.03 10.86 8.53
C TRP A 345 -26.48 10.56 8.91
N CYS A 346 -27.42 11.27 8.29
CA CYS A 346 -28.86 11.05 8.42
C CYS A 346 -29.47 10.96 7.01
N GLY A 347 -30.12 9.83 6.69
CA GLY A 347 -30.71 9.58 5.37
C GLY A 347 -29.69 9.15 4.29
N SER A 348 -30.05 9.34 3.01
CA SER A 348 -29.30 8.88 1.84
C SER A 348 -28.36 9.91 1.21
N GLN A 349 -28.50 11.19 1.58
CA GLN A 349 -27.71 12.31 1.05
C GLN A 349 -27.51 13.39 2.11
N PRO A 350 -26.50 14.27 1.98
CA PRO A 350 -26.24 15.34 2.95
C PRO A 350 -27.42 16.30 3.12
N LEU A 351 -27.65 16.77 4.36
CA LEU A 351 -28.77 17.66 4.70
C LEU A 351 -28.76 18.98 3.92
N LYS A 352 -27.59 19.48 3.49
CA LYS A 352 -27.51 20.69 2.63
C LYS A 352 -28.21 20.55 1.28
N PHE A 353 -28.37 19.34 0.76
CA PHE A 353 -29.07 19.07 -0.50
C PHE A 353 -30.57 18.84 -0.29
N ILE A 354 -30.94 18.28 0.86
CA ILE A 354 -32.35 18.08 1.25
C ILE A 354 -32.98 19.42 1.66
N TYR A 355 -32.27 20.22 2.44
CA TYR A 355 -32.73 21.50 2.98
C TYR A 355 -31.84 22.69 2.57
N PRO A 356 -31.75 23.01 1.25
CA PRO A 356 -30.86 24.06 0.75
C PRO A 356 -31.23 25.45 1.26
N SER A 357 -32.52 25.70 1.49
CA SER A 357 -33.04 26.97 2.02
C SER A 357 -32.56 27.26 3.45
N LEU A 358 -32.50 26.23 4.31
CA LEU A 358 -31.96 26.29 5.66
C LEU A 358 -30.44 26.44 5.64
N PHE A 359 -29.74 25.63 4.85
CA PHE A 359 -28.28 25.67 4.75
C PHE A 359 -27.75 27.04 4.29
N LYS A 360 -28.49 27.74 3.42
CA LYS A 360 -28.11 29.08 2.95
C LYS A 360 -28.06 30.12 4.06
N ILE A 361 -28.90 29.98 5.10
CA ILE A 361 -29.03 30.96 6.19
C ILE A 361 -28.36 30.53 7.49
N VAL A 362 -27.83 29.32 7.60
CA VAL A 362 -27.05 28.87 8.77
C VAL A 362 -25.80 29.73 8.95
N ARG A 363 -25.49 30.09 10.22
CA ARG A 363 -24.26 30.83 10.57
C ARG A 363 -23.02 29.94 10.44
N ASN A 364 -23.06 28.76 11.07
CA ASN A 364 -21.94 27.79 11.05
C ASN A 364 -22.27 26.57 10.18
N LYS A 365 -21.86 26.63 8.90
CA LYS A 365 -22.07 25.53 7.94
C LYS A 365 -21.24 24.28 8.25
N SER A 366 -20.13 24.47 8.97
CA SER A 366 -19.18 23.43 9.37
C SER A 366 -19.46 22.86 10.77
N ALA A 367 -20.61 23.18 11.38
CA ALA A 367 -20.99 22.64 12.69
C ALA A 367 -21.03 21.11 12.68
N THR A 368 -20.56 20.48 13.75
CA THR A 368 -20.52 19.02 13.86
C THR A 368 -21.84 18.47 14.40
N VAL A 369 -22.13 17.21 14.13
CA VAL A 369 -23.32 16.53 14.68
C VAL A 369 -23.29 16.54 16.21
N ALA A 370 -22.13 16.27 16.81
CA ALA A 370 -21.94 16.29 18.26
C ALA A 370 -22.24 17.68 18.86
N ASP A 371 -21.72 18.77 18.26
CA ASP A 371 -21.98 20.12 18.75
C ASP A 371 -23.46 20.51 18.59
N VAL A 372 -24.07 20.19 17.45
CA VAL A 372 -25.46 20.53 17.16
C VAL A 372 -26.44 19.75 18.06
N MET A 373 -26.13 18.50 18.35
CA MET A 373 -26.96 17.63 19.19
C MET A 373 -26.58 17.69 20.69
N SER A 374 -25.65 18.57 21.07
CA SER A 374 -25.24 18.74 22.48
C SER A 374 -26.30 19.38 23.37
N SER A 375 -27.31 20.04 22.78
CA SER A 375 -28.41 20.69 23.49
C SER A 375 -29.77 20.36 22.87
N VAL A 376 -30.81 20.51 23.68
CA VAL A 376 -32.20 20.58 23.22
C VAL A 376 -32.74 21.96 23.57
N PRO A 377 -33.17 22.79 22.59
CA PRO A 377 -33.24 22.52 21.15
C PRO A 377 -31.85 22.42 20.49
N LEU A 378 -31.81 21.85 19.27
CA LEU A 378 -30.57 21.69 18.49
C LEU A 378 -29.79 23.01 18.42
N ASN A 379 -28.49 22.96 18.68
CA ASN A 379 -27.59 24.12 18.70
C ASN A 379 -27.27 24.61 17.27
N VAL A 380 -28.27 25.16 16.59
CA VAL A 380 -28.13 25.74 15.25
C VAL A 380 -28.56 27.19 15.28
N SER A 381 -27.64 28.08 14.89
CA SER A 381 -27.92 29.50 14.74
C SER A 381 -28.10 29.90 13.28
N PHE A 382 -29.12 30.71 13.03
CA PHE A 382 -29.47 31.22 11.70
C PHE A 382 -29.14 32.72 11.60
N ARG A 383 -28.81 33.19 10.39
CA ARG A 383 -28.58 34.60 10.06
C ARG A 383 -29.88 35.40 9.96
N ARG A 384 -31.02 34.73 9.84
CA ARG A 384 -32.36 35.30 9.68
C ARG A 384 -33.36 34.47 10.47
N GLY A 385 -34.47 35.08 10.88
CA GLY A 385 -35.59 34.37 11.51
C GLY A 385 -36.14 33.27 10.60
N LEU A 386 -36.58 32.17 11.22
CA LEU A 386 -37.26 31.08 10.53
C LEU A 386 -38.76 31.41 10.45
N VAL A 387 -39.25 31.68 9.24
CA VAL A 387 -40.67 32.02 9.00
C VAL A 387 -41.16 31.24 7.77
N GLY A 388 -42.46 30.93 7.72
CA GLY A 388 -43.10 30.25 6.59
C GLY A 388 -42.48 28.87 6.29
N GLU A 389 -42.13 28.64 5.03
CA GLU A 389 -41.57 27.36 4.56
C GLU A 389 -40.28 26.95 5.29
N ARG A 390 -39.45 27.92 5.71
CA ARG A 390 -38.21 27.61 6.44
C ARG A 390 -38.47 27.07 7.83
N LEU A 391 -39.52 27.54 8.50
CA LEU A 391 -39.90 27.04 9.81
C LEU A 391 -40.44 25.60 9.71
N ARG A 392 -41.25 25.31 8.69
CA ARG A 392 -41.73 23.95 8.42
C ARG A 392 -40.58 22.99 8.12
N ALA A 393 -39.66 23.38 7.23
CA ALA A 393 -38.46 22.62 6.91
C ALA A 393 -37.57 22.36 8.14
N TRP A 394 -37.48 23.33 9.05
CA TRP A 394 -36.73 23.16 10.31
C TRP A 394 -37.38 22.14 11.24
N HIS A 395 -38.71 22.20 11.42
CA HIS A 395 -39.43 21.21 12.23
C HIS A 395 -39.35 19.80 11.65
N GLU A 396 -39.47 19.66 10.33
CA GLU A 396 -39.30 18.37 9.64
C GLU A 396 -37.89 17.82 9.87
N LEU A 397 -36.86 18.67 9.68
CA LEU A 397 -35.48 18.29 9.94
C LEU A 397 -35.26 17.84 11.39
N VAL A 398 -35.74 18.61 12.38
CA VAL A 398 -35.64 18.24 13.81
C VAL A 398 -36.33 16.90 14.05
N GLY A 399 -37.52 16.67 13.48
CA GLY A 399 -38.24 15.40 13.61
C GLY A 399 -37.47 14.21 13.04
N VAL A 400 -36.76 14.39 11.93
CA VAL A 400 -35.90 13.35 11.32
C VAL A 400 -34.64 13.12 12.16
N VAL A 401 -33.97 14.19 12.61
CA VAL A 401 -32.72 14.12 13.38
C VAL A 401 -32.94 13.48 14.75
N MET A 402 -34.02 13.82 15.46
CA MET A 402 -34.31 13.28 16.79
C MET A 402 -34.62 11.78 16.78
N ARG A 403 -34.93 11.19 15.62
CA ARG A 403 -35.13 9.74 15.45
C ARG A 403 -33.84 8.97 15.21
N VAL A 404 -32.71 9.65 15.01
CA VAL A 404 -31.42 9.00 14.82
C VAL A 404 -30.89 8.56 16.19
N PRO A 405 -30.75 7.24 16.46
CA PRO A 405 -30.23 6.78 17.75
C PRO A 405 -28.76 7.17 17.88
N MET A 406 -28.46 8.09 18.80
CA MET A 406 -27.09 8.42 19.19
C MET A 406 -26.52 7.22 19.95
N ARG A 407 -25.61 6.48 19.32
CA ARG A 407 -24.84 5.45 20.02
C ARG A 407 -23.66 6.14 20.70
N GLY A 408 -23.56 6.03 22.02
CA GLY A 408 -22.39 6.50 22.76
C GLY A 408 -21.12 5.84 22.21
N GLY A 409 -20.13 6.64 21.85
CA GLY A 409 -18.87 6.17 21.26
C GLY A 409 -18.23 7.20 20.33
N ARG A 410 -17.01 6.92 19.87
CA ARG A 410 -16.36 7.75 18.84
C ARG A 410 -16.94 7.47 17.47
N ASP A 411 -17.05 8.51 16.64
CA ASP A 411 -17.47 8.40 15.25
C ASP A 411 -16.59 7.41 14.48
N VAL A 412 -17.21 6.52 13.71
CA VAL A 412 -16.53 5.54 12.85
C VAL A 412 -16.89 5.79 11.40
N PHE A 413 -15.89 6.01 10.56
CA PHE A 413 -16.06 6.10 9.11
C PHE A 413 -16.41 4.73 8.54
N LYS A 414 -17.63 4.61 8.01
CA LYS A 414 -18.07 3.42 7.27
C LYS A 414 -17.83 3.61 5.78
N TRP A 415 -17.19 2.63 5.16
CA TRP A 415 -16.93 2.62 3.73
C TRP A 415 -18.17 2.22 2.94
N SER A 416 -18.67 3.08 2.06
CA SER A 416 -19.96 2.89 1.37
C SER A 416 -19.89 2.03 0.09
N LEU A 417 -18.68 1.73 -0.43
CA LEU A 417 -18.53 1.03 -1.70
C LEU A 417 -18.59 -0.50 -1.58
N ASN A 418 -18.77 -1.05 -0.37
CA ASN A 418 -19.03 -2.47 -0.16
C ASN A 418 -19.97 -2.71 1.03
N LYS A 419 -20.54 -3.92 1.09
CA LYS A 419 -21.53 -4.29 2.12
C LYS A 419 -20.92 -4.44 3.52
N THR A 420 -19.62 -4.64 3.63
CA THR A 420 -18.95 -4.84 4.93
C THR A 420 -18.72 -3.53 5.68
N GLY A 421 -18.81 -2.37 5.00
CA GLY A 421 -18.47 -1.08 5.61
C GLY A 421 -16.96 -0.90 5.83
N VAL A 422 -16.13 -1.84 5.40
CA VAL A 422 -14.67 -1.82 5.59
C VAL A 422 -13.97 -1.39 4.32
N PHE A 423 -13.04 -0.44 4.43
CA PHE A 423 -12.26 0.02 3.30
C PHE A 423 -11.46 -1.12 2.66
N THR A 424 -11.57 -1.25 1.33
CA THR A 424 -10.65 -2.08 0.56
C THR A 424 -10.13 -1.32 -0.65
N VAL A 425 -8.82 -1.40 -0.88
CA VAL A 425 -8.16 -0.80 -2.05
C VAL A 425 -8.84 -1.24 -3.34
N ASN A 426 -9.24 -2.51 -3.42
CA ASN A 426 -9.93 -3.07 -4.58
C ASN A 426 -11.31 -2.44 -4.83
N SER A 427 -12.11 -2.19 -3.78
CA SER A 427 -13.42 -1.54 -3.94
C SER A 427 -13.29 -0.10 -4.43
N MET A 428 -12.35 0.66 -3.89
CA MET A 428 -12.06 2.03 -4.35
C MET A 428 -11.55 2.03 -5.79
N TYR A 429 -10.61 1.14 -6.11
CA TYR A 429 -10.04 1.03 -7.46
C TYR A 429 -11.13 0.71 -8.48
N LYS A 430 -11.98 -0.29 -8.21
CA LYS A 430 -13.10 -0.63 -9.10
C LYS A 430 -14.05 0.54 -9.30
N HIS A 431 -14.32 1.32 -8.26
CA HIS A 431 -15.17 2.49 -8.37
C HIS A 431 -14.53 3.60 -9.21
N LEU A 432 -13.26 3.94 -8.95
CA LEU A 432 -12.53 5.01 -9.66
C LEU A 432 -12.29 4.70 -11.13
N VAL A 433 -12.11 3.43 -11.48
CA VAL A 433 -11.94 3.03 -12.89
C VAL A 433 -13.29 2.76 -13.56
N SER A 434 -14.38 2.56 -12.80
CA SER A 434 -15.71 2.31 -13.34
C SER A 434 -16.36 3.58 -13.86
N ASN A 435 -16.44 3.75 -15.18
CA ASN A 435 -17.20 4.83 -15.81
C ASN A 435 -18.70 4.51 -15.95
N GLY A 436 -19.22 3.53 -15.20
CA GLY A 436 -20.61 3.05 -15.29
C GLY A 436 -20.91 2.15 -16.49
N ILE A 437 -20.08 2.20 -17.54
CA ILE A 437 -20.23 1.38 -18.75
C ILE A 437 -19.72 -0.04 -18.48
N LYS A 438 -20.61 -1.03 -18.60
CA LYS A 438 -20.26 -2.45 -18.62
C LYS A 438 -20.48 -2.97 -20.03
N VAL A 439 -19.42 -3.43 -20.67
CA VAL A 439 -19.52 -4.09 -21.97
C VAL A 439 -19.63 -5.60 -21.72
N SER A 440 -20.48 -6.31 -22.47
CA SER A 440 -20.46 -7.79 -22.46
C SER A 440 -19.11 -8.28 -23.00
N GLN A 441 -18.43 -9.09 -22.19
CA GLN A 441 -17.05 -9.52 -22.45
C GLN A 441 -16.94 -11.03 -22.31
N GLU A 442 -17.74 -11.74 -23.10
CA GLU A 442 -17.78 -13.20 -23.18
C GLU A 442 -16.40 -13.81 -23.47
N ILE A 443 -15.57 -13.11 -24.26
CA ILE A 443 -14.19 -13.49 -24.59
C ILE A 443 -13.41 -13.87 -23.33
N TRP A 444 -13.56 -13.14 -22.22
CA TRP A 444 -12.79 -13.42 -21.01
C TRP A 444 -13.30 -14.62 -20.22
N LYS A 445 -14.58 -14.98 -20.37
CA LYS A 445 -15.23 -16.13 -19.71
C LYS A 445 -14.92 -17.47 -20.38
N THR A 446 -14.53 -17.48 -21.66
CA THR A 446 -14.24 -18.71 -22.42
C THR A 446 -13.09 -19.52 -21.82
N LYS A 447 -13.11 -20.86 -21.92
CA LYS A 447 -12.02 -21.75 -21.44
C LYS A 447 -10.96 -21.99 -22.52
N ILE A 448 -10.33 -20.91 -23.01
CA ILE A 448 -9.27 -20.98 -24.04
C ILE A 448 -7.97 -20.30 -23.59
N PRO A 449 -6.81 -20.66 -24.16
CA PRO A 449 -5.54 -20.01 -23.85
C PRO A 449 -5.58 -18.49 -23.98
N LEU A 450 -4.91 -17.78 -23.05
CA LEU A 450 -4.93 -16.31 -22.99
C LEU A 450 -4.42 -15.64 -24.28
N LYS A 451 -3.44 -16.26 -24.97
CA LYS A 451 -2.96 -15.76 -26.26
C LYS A 451 -4.08 -15.67 -27.31
N ILE A 452 -5.03 -16.62 -27.29
CA ILE A 452 -6.17 -16.66 -28.21
C ILE A 452 -7.21 -15.63 -27.79
N LYS A 453 -7.49 -15.48 -26.48
CA LYS A 453 -8.39 -14.42 -25.98
C LYS A 453 -7.92 -13.02 -26.40
N ILE A 454 -6.62 -12.75 -26.31
CA ILE A 454 -6.05 -11.45 -26.73
C ILE A 454 -6.16 -11.28 -28.25
N PHE A 455 -5.96 -12.35 -29.03
CA PHE A 455 -6.20 -12.29 -30.47
C PHE A 455 -7.66 -11.98 -30.82
N MET A 456 -8.63 -12.67 -30.20
CA MET A 456 -10.06 -12.38 -30.36
C MET A 456 -10.41 -10.95 -29.93
N TRP A 457 -9.74 -10.44 -28.88
CA TRP A 457 -9.87 -9.05 -28.47
C TRP A 457 -9.37 -8.07 -29.54
N TYR A 458 -8.27 -8.36 -30.24
CA TYR A 458 -7.84 -7.57 -31.41
C TYR A 458 -8.84 -7.62 -32.57
N VAL A 459 -9.42 -8.80 -32.83
CA VAL A 459 -10.50 -8.97 -33.84
C VAL A 459 -11.70 -8.10 -33.49
N LYS A 460 -12.21 -8.20 -32.26
CA LYS A 460 -13.36 -7.41 -31.77
C LYS A 460 -13.10 -5.90 -31.83
N ARG A 461 -11.84 -5.47 -31.71
CA ARG A 461 -11.43 -4.07 -31.83
C ARG A 461 -11.16 -3.61 -33.26
N GLY A 462 -11.15 -4.52 -34.25
CA GLY A 462 -10.89 -4.20 -35.64
C GLY A 462 -9.46 -3.71 -35.93
N VAL A 463 -8.48 -4.09 -35.09
CA VAL A 463 -7.09 -3.55 -35.15
C VAL A 463 -6.05 -4.53 -35.69
N LEU A 464 -6.48 -5.69 -36.19
CA LEU A 464 -5.56 -6.62 -36.82
C LEU A 464 -4.88 -5.97 -38.02
N LEU A 465 -3.62 -6.34 -38.30
CA LEU A 465 -2.84 -5.82 -39.43
C LEU A 465 -3.30 -6.48 -40.74
N THR A 466 -4.58 -6.31 -41.09
CA THR A 466 -5.11 -6.60 -42.42
C THR A 466 -4.57 -5.58 -43.43
N LYS A 467 -4.63 -5.89 -44.73
CA LYS A 467 -4.19 -4.95 -45.77
C LYS A 467 -4.90 -3.60 -45.67
N ASP A 468 -6.21 -3.60 -45.39
CA ASP A 468 -6.99 -2.37 -45.20
C ASP A 468 -6.48 -1.53 -44.03
N ASN A 469 -6.17 -2.18 -42.89
CA ASN A 469 -5.65 -1.50 -41.72
C ASN A 469 -4.19 -1.06 -41.87
N LEU A 470 -3.40 -1.75 -42.70
CA LEU A 470 -2.06 -1.32 -43.09
C LEU A 470 -2.13 -0.12 -44.04
N ALA A 471 -3.04 -0.11 -45.01
CA ALA A 471 -3.28 1.02 -45.91
C ALA A 471 -3.69 2.28 -45.13
N ARG A 472 -4.60 2.15 -44.15
CA ARG A 472 -4.96 3.23 -43.20
C ARG A 472 -3.78 3.75 -42.37
N ARG A 473 -2.66 3.03 -42.33
CA ARG A 473 -1.42 3.40 -41.63
C ARG A 473 -0.30 3.82 -42.60
N ASN A 474 -0.65 4.21 -43.83
CA ASN A 474 0.28 4.65 -44.88
C ASN A 474 1.30 3.57 -45.28
N TRP A 475 0.89 2.31 -45.27
CA TRP A 475 1.71 1.24 -45.84
C TRP A 475 1.56 1.21 -47.37
N ASN A 476 2.68 1.34 -48.08
CA ASN A 476 2.74 1.46 -49.55
C ASN A 476 2.74 0.11 -50.29
N GLY A 477 2.32 -0.98 -49.64
CA GLY A 477 2.30 -2.30 -50.26
C GLY A 477 1.03 -2.55 -51.08
N HIS A 478 1.08 -3.58 -51.94
CA HIS A 478 -0.03 -3.93 -52.82
C HIS A 478 -1.30 -4.31 -52.05
N GLN A 479 -2.38 -3.55 -52.25
CA GLN A 479 -3.66 -3.70 -51.55
C GLN A 479 -4.47 -4.91 -52.03
N GLY A 480 -4.25 -5.38 -53.26
CA GLY A 480 -4.94 -6.57 -53.78
C GLY A 480 -4.55 -7.83 -53.01
N CYS A 481 -5.55 -8.61 -52.59
CA CYS A 481 -5.36 -9.89 -51.90
C CYS A 481 -4.72 -10.92 -52.87
N CYS A 482 -3.66 -11.61 -52.46
CA CYS A 482 -3.00 -12.64 -53.27
C CYS A 482 -3.90 -13.87 -53.56
N PHE A 483 -5.07 -13.96 -52.92
CA PHE A 483 -6.01 -15.08 -53.03
C PHE A 483 -7.38 -14.72 -53.62
N LEU A 484 -7.60 -13.48 -54.09
CA LEU A 484 -8.89 -13.06 -54.63
C LEU A 484 -8.70 -12.28 -55.94
N THR A 485 -8.85 -12.98 -57.07
CA THR A 485 -9.05 -12.37 -58.39
C THR A 485 -10.52 -12.15 -58.73
N LYS A 486 -11.50 -12.64 -57.96
CA LYS A 486 -12.92 -12.28 -58.15
C LYS A 486 -13.69 -12.20 -56.83
N GLU A 487 -14.43 -11.10 -56.70
CA GLU A 487 -15.51 -10.76 -55.78
C GLU A 487 -15.26 -10.58 -54.27
N ARG A 488 -15.90 -9.52 -53.77
CA ARG A 488 -15.86 -8.99 -52.40
C ARG A 488 -16.40 -10.02 -51.41
N VAL A 489 -15.54 -10.52 -50.52
CA VAL A 489 -15.97 -11.11 -49.25
C VAL A 489 -15.08 -10.59 -48.12
N PHE A 490 -15.74 -9.93 -47.16
CA PHE A 490 -15.17 -9.58 -45.85
C PHE A 490 -14.69 -10.84 -45.13
N ASN A 491 -13.50 -10.78 -44.52
CA ASN A 491 -12.92 -11.76 -43.60
C ASN A 491 -12.43 -13.10 -44.21
N THR A 492 -11.20 -13.12 -44.73
CA THR A 492 -10.51 -14.40 -45.01
C THR A 492 -9.07 -14.44 -44.47
N TYR A 493 -8.98 -15.02 -43.27
CA TYR A 493 -7.98 -15.95 -42.71
C TYR A 493 -6.46 -15.69 -42.77
N PHE A 494 -5.89 -15.50 -41.57
CA PHE A 494 -4.66 -16.17 -41.13
C PHE A 494 -5.00 -17.09 -39.94
N LEU A 495 -5.42 -18.33 -40.21
CA LEU A 495 -5.42 -19.43 -39.23
C LEU A 495 -5.02 -20.71 -39.96
N THR A 496 -3.73 -21.04 -39.91
CA THR A 496 -3.27 -22.38 -40.23
C THR A 496 -3.74 -23.35 -39.14
N ALA A 497 -4.43 -24.39 -39.58
CA ALA A 497 -4.79 -25.67 -38.93
C ALA A 497 -5.43 -25.62 -37.52
N LYS A 498 -6.68 -26.09 -37.44
CA LYS A 498 -7.55 -26.30 -36.24
C LYS A 498 -8.43 -25.12 -35.79
N GLY A 499 -9.05 -24.39 -36.73
CA GLY A 499 -9.91 -23.23 -36.43
C GLY A 499 -11.33 -23.24 -37.01
N THR A 500 -11.78 -24.30 -37.68
CA THR A 500 -13.09 -24.34 -38.39
C THR A 500 -14.32 -24.28 -37.48
N PHE A 501 -14.17 -24.54 -36.18
CA PHE A 501 -15.28 -24.45 -35.21
C PHE A 501 -15.70 -23.00 -34.90
N TRP A 502 -14.82 -22.01 -35.08
CA TRP A 502 -15.05 -20.63 -34.60
C TRP A 502 -15.92 -19.78 -35.54
N LEU A 503 -15.93 -20.07 -36.84
CA LEU A 503 -16.80 -19.39 -37.82
C LEU A 503 -18.28 -19.62 -37.56
N ARG A 504 -18.67 -20.86 -37.26
CA ARG A 504 -20.08 -21.21 -36.99
C ARG A 504 -20.61 -20.49 -35.77
N HIS A 505 -19.78 -20.23 -34.77
CA HIS A 505 -20.21 -19.52 -33.58
C HIS A 505 -20.29 -18.00 -33.79
N TRP A 506 -19.37 -17.42 -34.57
CA TRP A 506 -19.40 -16.01 -34.95
C TRP A 506 -20.60 -15.65 -35.83
N ALA A 507 -20.94 -16.52 -36.81
CA ALA A 507 -22.12 -16.33 -37.67
C ALA A 507 -23.47 -16.50 -36.91
N LYS A 508 -23.46 -17.19 -35.76
CA LYS A 508 -24.61 -17.25 -34.83
C LYS A 508 -24.70 -16.02 -33.93
N LEU A 509 -23.57 -15.44 -33.54
CA LEU A 509 -23.54 -14.23 -32.69
C LEU A 509 -23.97 -12.97 -33.45
N GLN A 510 -23.62 -12.82 -34.73
CA GLN A 510 -24.13 -11.70 -35.53
C GLN A 510 -25.64 -11.76 -35.79
N ARG A 511 -26.24 -12.95 -35.90
CA ARG A 511 -27.68 -13.08 -36.10
C ARG A 511 -28.55 -12.69 -34.90
N ASN A 512 -27.95 -12.57 -33.71
CA ASN A 512 -28.67 -12.25 -32.48
C ASN A 512 -28.49 -10.79 -32.01
N GLU A 513 -27.67 -9.98 -32.71
CA GLU A 513 -27.54 -8.54 -32.41
C GLU A 513 -28.39 -7.65 -33.35
N ASP A 514 -29.01 -8.22 -34.39
CA ASP A 514 -29.91 -7.53 -35.34
C ASP A 514 -31.40 -7.91 -35.18
N GLN A 515 -31.84 -8.30 -33.97
CA GLN A 515 -33.27 -8.45 -33.61
C GLN A 515 -33.62 -7.73 -32.32
#